data_AF-A0A7G9FDE6-F1
#
_entry.id   AF-A0A7G9FDE6-F1
#
_cell.length_a   1.000
_cell.length_b   1.000
_cell.length_c   1.000
_cell.angle_alpha   90.00
_cell.angle_beta   90.00
_cell.angle_gamma   90.00
#
_symmetry.space_group_name_H-M   'P 1'
#
loop_
_entity.id
_entity.type
_entity.pdbx_description
1 polymer ?
#
loop_
_entity_poly.entity_id
_entity_poly.type
_entity_poly.pdbx_seq_one_letter_code
_entity_poly.pdbx_strand_id
1 'polypeptide(L)'
;MIANIVTLFRALNSNSKPSEIANALCLGLVLGFMPKDNLLWYLLAVLFLFMRTNKAAYLIAMALGSLASPLLDPLFHKTGYAVLTFAPLEPIFSYLLDVPFVGFTRFNNTIVCGSLVCGIVCYVPLFLLAIVLIKKWRTVIAGAIKNSKIGKAIGALPIISKIAAKASEIV
;
A
#
# COMPACT_ATOMS: atom_id res chain seq x y z
N MET A 1 -8.85 -10.40 -7.08
CA MET A 1 -7.42 -10.26 -6.70
C MET A 1 -6.45 -10.84 -7.72
N ILE A 2 -6.71 -12.03 -8.29
CA ILE A 2 -5.79 -12.66 -9.26
C ILE A 2 -5.48 -11.74 -10.46
N ALA A 3 -6.50 -11.06 -11.02
CA ALA A 3 -6.32 -10.09 -12.10
C ALA A 3 -5.34 -8.96 -11.73
N ASN A 4 -5.45 -8.39 -10.53
CA ASN A 4 -4.53 -7.34 -10.06
C ASN A 4 -3.11 -7.86 -9.95
N ILE A 5 -2.92 -9.11 -9.52
CA ILE A 5 -1.59 -9.73 -9.44
C ILE A 5 -0.98 -9.81 -10.84
N VAL A 6 -1.74 -10.29 -11.83
CA VAL A 6 -1.29 -10.35 -13.23
C VAL A 6 -0.96 -8.95 -13.76
N THR A 7 -1.82 -7.96 -13.52
CA THR A 7 -1.58 -6.57 -13.93
C THR A 7 -0.35 -5.96 -13.26
N LEU A 8 -0.09 -6.28 -11.99
CA LEU A 8 1.12 -5.86 -11.29
C LEU A 8 2.37 -6.47 -11.93
N PHE A 9 2.38 -7.78 -12.16
CA PHE A 9 3.51 -8.45 -12.84
C PHE A 9 3.75 -7.88 -14.24
N ARG A 10 2.69 -7.58 -14.98
CA ARG A 10 2.78 -6.90 -16.29
C ARG A 10 3.42 -5.52 -16.13
N ALA A 11 3.01 -4.74 -15.14
CA ALA A 11 3.56 -3.41 -14.87
C ALA A 11 5.03 -3.42 -14.40
N LEU A 12 5.44 -4.47 -13.68
CA LEU A 12 6.83 -4.67 -13.29
C LEU A 12 7.73 -4.91 -14.51
N ASN A 13 7.22 -5.60 -15.53
CA ASN A 13 7.95 -5.89 -16.77
C ASN A 13 7.72 -4.86 -17.89
N SER A 14 6.75 -3.95 -17.75
CA SER A 14 6.48 -2.89 -18.72
C SER A 14 7.45 -1.71 -18.55
N ASN A 15 7.42 -0.80 -19.52
CA ASN A 15 8.19 0.45 -19.47
C ASN A 15 7.56 1.52 -18.55
N SER A 16 6.68 1.12 -17.62
CA SER A 16 6.09 2.03 -16.63
C SER A 16 7.17 2.58 -15.70
N LYS A 17 7.02 3.82 -15.21
CA LYS A 17 8.01 4.43 -14.32
C LYS A 17 8.07 3.65 -12.99
N PRO A 18 9.26 3.19 -12.53
CA PRO A 18 9.39 2.47 -11.26
C PRO A 18 8.85 3.25 -10.06
N SER A 19 8.95 4.58 -10.09
CA SER A 19 8.42 5.47 -9.05
C SER A 19 6.90 5.41 -8.90
N GLU A 20 6.15 5.21 -9.99
CA GLU A 20 4.67 5.11 -9.94
C GLU A 20 4.20 3.82 -9.26
N ILE A 21 4.94 2.73 -9.47
CA ILE A 21 4.68 1.43 -8.82
C ILE A 21 5.14 1.49 -7.36
N ALA A 22 6.31 2.06 -7.08
CA ALA A 22 6.81 2.24 -5.71
C ALA A 22 5.86 3.11 -4.88
N ASN A 23 5.38 4.22 -5.43
CA ASN A 23 4.40 5.10 -4.78
C ASN A 23 3.11 4.34 -4.47
N ALA A 24 2.58 3.59 -5.45
CA ALA A 24 1.40 2.76 -5.25
C ALA A 24 1.58 1.73 -4.12
N LEU A 25 2.73 1.06 -4.06
CA LEU A 25 3.03 0.11 -2.99
C LEU A 25 3.06 0.80 -1.62
N CYS A 26 3.71 1.96 -1.51
CA CYS A 26 3.83 2.65 -0.24
C CYS A 26 2.48 3.19 0.25
N LEU A 27 1.71 3.87 -0.62
CA LEU A 27 0.37 4.36 -0.27
C LEU A 27 -0.58 3.22 0.08
N GLY A 28 -0.48 2.10 -0.64
CA GLY A 28 -1.24 0.89 -0.33
C GLY A 28 -0.89 0.37 1.06
N LEU A 29 0.39 0.27 1.40
CA LEU A 29 0.82 -0.17 2.74
C LEU A 29 0.36 0.77 3.86
N VAL A 30 0.47 2.09 3.68
CA VAL A 30 -0.03 3.08 4.65
C VAL A 30 -1.50 2.84 4.94
N LEU A 31 -2.31 2.65 3.89
CA LEU A 31 -3.73 2.39 4.05
C LEU A 31 -4.02 0.97 4.60
N GLY A 32 -3.17 0.00 4.27
CA GLY A 32 -3.29 -1.37 4.75
C GLY A 32 -3.01 -1.51 6.24
N PHE A 33 -2.11 -0.70 6.80
CA PHE A 33 -1.81 -0.71 8.23
C PHE A 33 -2.90 -0.10 9.10
N MET A 34 -3.78 0.70 8.51
CA MET A 34 -4.81 1.40 9.27
C MET A 34 -6.10 0.56 9.35
N PRO A 35 -6.75 0.50 10.53
CA PRO A 35 -8.07 -0.11 10.67
C PRO A 35 -9.08 0.52 9.70
N LYS A 36 -10.09 -0.26 9.27
CA LYS A 36 -11.09 0.16 8.26
C LYS A 36 -12.36 0.78 8.86
N ASP A 37 -12.45 0.81 10.18
CA ASP A 37 -13.61 1.22 10.98
C ASP A 37 -13.59 2.71 11.34
N ASN A 38 -12.95 3.54 10.51
CA ASN A 38 -12.84 4.98 10.69
C ASN A 38 -12.94 5.74 9.35
N LEU A 39 -13.42 6.98 9.42
CA LEU A 39 -13.61 7.84 8.24
C LEU A 39 -12.27 8.20 7.57
N LEU A 40 -11.19 8.32 8.35
CA LEU A 40 -9.87 8.66 7.83
C LEU A 40 -9.41 7.66 6.77
N TRP A 41 -9.72 6.38 6.99
CA TRP A 41 -9.42 5.31 6.05
C TRP A 41 -10.06 5.55 4.70
N TYR A 42 -11.36 5.83 4.68
CA TYR A 42 -12.08 6.09 3.43
C TYR A 42 -11.60 7.36 2.73
N LEU A 43 -11.32 8.43 3.49
CA LEU A 43 -10.80 9.67 2.95
C LEU A 43 -9.44 9.47 2.27
N LEU A 44 -8.50 8.79 2.94
CA LEU A 44 -7.19 8.47 2.37
C LEU A 44 -7.31 7.51 1.19
N ALA A 45 -8.19 6.51 1.27
CA ALA A 45 -8.43 5.58 0.17
C ALA A 45 -8.88 6.31 -1.10
N VAL A 46 -9.83 7.22 -0.97
CA VAL A 46 -10.33 8.03 -2.09
C VAL A 46 -9.24 8.98 -2.59
N LEU A 47 -8.53 9.66 -1.70
CA LEU A 47 -7.43 10.56 -2.05
C LEU A 47 -6.34 9.84 -2.87
N PHE A 48 -5.90 8.67 -2.42
CA PHE A 48 -4.86 7.88 -3.09
C PHE A 48 -5.34 7.30 -4.43
N LEU A 49 -6.64 7.08 -4.58
CA LEU A 49 -7.23 6.70 -5.87
C LEU A 49 -7.16 7.84 -6.91
N PHE A 50 -7.12 9.11 -6.52
CA PHE A 50 -6.92 10.22 -7.46
C PHE A 50 -5.44 10.42 -7.86
N MET A 51 -4.50 9.88 -7.09
CA MET A 51 -3.07 9.99 -7.42
C MET A 51 -2.72 9.15 -8.67
N ARG A 52 -1.78 9.66 -9.48
CA ARG A 52 -1.21 8.94 -10.64
C ARG A 52 -0.29 7.82 -10.14
N THR A 53 -0.88 6.67 -9.88
CA THR A 53 -0.22 5.48 -9.32
C THR A 53 -0.79 4.21 -9.93
N ASN A 54 -0.02 3.11 -9.87
CA ASN A 54 -0.49 1.81 -10.34
C ASN A 54 -1.56 1.23 -9.39
N LYS A 55 -2.83 1.20 -9.83
CA LYS A 55 -3.96 0.76 -9.00
C LYS A 55 -3.86 -0.71 -8.57
N ALA A 56 -3.28 -1.57 -9.41
CA ALA A 56 -3.10 -2.97 -9.07
C ALA A 56 -2.06 -3.15 -7.95
N ALA A 57 -0.92 -2.45 -8.05
CA ALA A 57 0.12 -2.41 -7.01
C ALA A 57 -0.45 -1.89 -5.68
N TYR A 58 -1.23 -0.81 -5.75
CA TYR A 58 -1.87 -0.20 -4.60
C TYR A 58 -2.80 -1.16 -3.85
N LEU A 59 -3.71 -1.83 -4.57
CA LEU A 59 -4.66 -2.77 -3.95
C LEU A 59 -3.96 -4.00 -3.36
N ILE A 60 -2.90 -4.49 -4.01
CA ILE A 60 -2.11 -5.61 -3.49
C ILE A 60 -1.36 -5.21 -2.23
N ALA A 61 -0.68 -4.06 -2.24
CA ALA A 61 0.02 -3.56 -1.08
C ALA A 61 -0.91 -3.29 0.09
N MET A 62 -2.10 -2.72 -0.16
CA MET A 62 -3.12 -2.55 0.87
C MET A 62 -3.58 -3.86 1.49
N ALA A 63 -3.79 -4.90 0.67
CA ALA A 63 -4.14 -6.23 1.17
C ALA A 63 -3.00 -6.84 2.00
N LEU A 64 -1.75 -6.74 1.54
CA LEU A 64 -0.58 -7.22 2.28
C LEU A 64 -0.36 -6.46 3.59
N GLY A 65 -0.52 -5.14 3.57
CA GLY A 65 -0.46 -4.30 4.76
C GLY A 65 -1.55 -4.67 5.78
N SER A 66 -2.77 -4.94 5.30
CA SER A 66 -3.89 -5.38 6.17
C SER A 66 -3.59 -6.71 6.84
N LEU A 67 -2.92 -7.63 6.15
CA LEU A 67 -2.50 -8.92 6.72
C LEU A 67 -1.36 -8.77 7.72
N ALA A 68 -0.47 -7.79 7.50
CA ALA A 68 0.65 -7.50 8.40
C ALA A 68 0.24 -6.66 9.63
N SER A 69 -0.85 -5.88 9.54
CA SER A 69 -1.27 -4.95 10.60
C SER A 69 -1.38 -5.60 11.98
N PRO A 70 -2.08 -6.75 12.16
CA PRO A 70 -2.28 -7.32 13.50
C PRO A 70 -0.97 -7.66 14.22
N LEU A 71 0.10 -7.96 13.47
CA LEU A 71 1.42 -8.21 14.02
C LEU A 71 2.12 -6.91 14.49
N LEU A 72 1.80 -5.80 13.84
CA LEU A 72 2.35 -4.46 14.12
C LEU A 72 1.47 -3.65 15.09
N ASP A 73 0.26 -4.10 15.42
CA ASP A 73 -0.67 -3.42 16.31
C ASP A 73 -0.04 -2.98 17.65
N PRO A 74 0.80 -3.78 18.35
CA PRO A 74 1.46 -3.33 19.57
C PRO A 74 2.40 -2.14 19.35
N LEU A 75 3.04 -2.08 18.18
CA LEU A 75 3.89 -0.96 17.79
C LEU A 75 3.04 0.27 17.48
N PHE A 76 1.95 0.12 16.72
CA PHE A 76 1.02 1.20 16.42
C PHE A 76 0.39 1.77 17.69
N HIS A 77 -0.04 0.91 18.62
CA HIS A 77 -0.61 1.36 19.88
C HIS A 77 0.39 2.21 20.68
N LYS A 78 1.65 1.75 20.82
CA LYS A 78 2.70 2.49 21.54
C LYS A 78 3.01 3.83 20.89
N THR A 79 3.17 3.86 19.57
CA THR A 79 3.50 5.11 18.85
C THR A 79 2.34 6.09 18.88
N GLY A 80 1.10 5.62 18.64
CA GLY A 80 -0.07 6.48 18.69
C GLY A 80 -0.37 7.00 20.09
N TYR A 81 -0.18 6.20 21.13
CA TYR A 81 -0.29 6.67 22.51
C TYR A 81 0.73 7.77 22.82
N ALA A 82 2.01 7.56 22.46
CA ALA A 82 3.05 8.56 22.66
C ALA A 82 2.77 9.88 21.92
N VAL A 83 2.21 9.82 20.71
CA VAL A 83 1.84 11.02 19.94
C VAL A 83 0.64 11.73 20.56
N LEU A 84 -0.44 10.99 20.87
CA LEU A 84 -1.70 11.56 21.38
C LEU A 84 -1.57 12.13 22.79
N THR A 85 -0.61 11.64 23.59
CA THR A 85 -0.35 12.12 24.97
C THR A 85 0.79 13.14 25.06
N PHE A 86 1.35 13.57 23.92
CA PHE A 86 2.42 14.54 23.91
C PHE A 86 1.87 15.93 24.25
N ALA A 87 2.18 16.43 25.45
CA ALA A 87 1.59 17.66 26.01
C ALA A 87 1.59 18.88 25.05
N PRO A 88 2.64 19.14 24.24
CA PRO A 88 2.62 20.25 23.27
C PRO A 88 1.57 20.12 22.15
N LEU A 89 1.13 18.89 21.82
CA LEU A 89 0.13 18.62 20.79
C LEU A 89 -1.29 18.48 21.35
N GLU A 90 -1.45 18.36 22.66
CA GLU A 90 -2.75 18.22 23.32
C GLU A 90 -3.75 19.33 22.95
N PRO A 91 -3.38 20.63 22.92
CA PRO A 91 -4.30 21.69 22.52
C PRO A 91 -4.80 21.53 21.07
N ILE A 92 -3.95 21.02 20.18
CA ILE A 92 -4.29 20.80 18.76
C ILE A 92 -5.29 19.64 18.64
N PHE A 93 -5.04 18.54 19.34
CA PHE A 93 -5.94 17.40 19.34
C PHE A 93 -7.29 17.72 19.98
N SER A 94 -7.30 18.47 21.08
CA SER A 94 -8.54 18.93 21.72
C SER A 94 -9.35 19.82 20.77
N TYR A 95 -8.71 20.80 20.13
CA TYR A 95 -9.38 21.64 19.13
C TYR A 95 -9.95 20.81 17.96
N LEU A 96 -9.20 19.84 17.45
CA LEU A 96 -9.67 18.95 16.37
C LEU A 96 -10.88 18.10 16.79
N LEU A 97 -10.95 17.67 18.04
CA LEU A 97 -12.08 16.89 18.54
C LEU A 97 -13.36 17.72 18.70
N ASP A 98 -13.23 19.02 18.95
CA ASP A 98 -14.36 19.95 19.03
C ASP A 98 -14.96 20.29 17.65
N VAL A 99 -14.22 20.07 16.56
CA VAL A 99 -14.73 20.30 15.20
C VAL A 99 -15.74 19.20 14.84
N PRO A 100 -16.95 19.57 14.37
CA PRO A 100 -17.94 18.60 13.92
C PRO A 100 -17.38 17.63 12.87
N PHE A 101 -17.85 16.39 12.90
CA PHE A 101 -17.45 15.29 11.98
C PHE A 101 -16.01 14.78 12.12
N VAL A 102 -15.07 15.53 12.71
CA VAL A 102 -13.68 15.07 12.87
C VAL A 102 -13.60 13.84 13.78
N GLY A 103 -14.47 13.71 14.77
CA GLY A 103 -14.58 12.50 15.59
C GLY A 103 -14.76 11.20 14.79
N PHE A 104 -15.38 11.26 13.60
CA PHE A 104 -15.55 10.08 12.73
C PHE A 104 -14.23 9.59 12.12
N THR A 105 -13.21 10.45 12.03
CA THR A 105 -11.86 10.04 11.61
C THR A 105 -11.20 9.10 12.61
N ARG A 106 -11.68 9.07 13.86
CA ARG A 106 -11.14 8.29 14.97
C ARG A 106 -9.62 8.45 15.11
N PHE A 107 -9.09 9.63 14.78
CA PHE A 107 -7.67 9.92 14.91
C PHE A 107 -7.20 9.82 16.38
N ASN A 108 -8.11 9.98 17.34
CA ASN A 108 -7.88 9.76 18.77
C ASN A 108 -7.75 8.28 19.17
N ASN A 109 -7.99 7.34 18.26
CA ASN A 109 -7.64 5.94 18.47
C ASN A 109 -6.13 5.77 18.27
N THR A 110 -5.46 5.25 19.29
CA THR A 110 -4.01 5.01 19.29
C THR A 110 -3.54 4.15 18.12
N ILE A 111 -4.29 3.14 17.70
CA ILE A 111 -3.91 2.29 16.56
C ILE A 111 -4.03 3.07 15.25
N VAL A 112 -5.08 3.87 15.08
CA VAL A 112 -5.28 4.70 13.88
C VAL A 112 -4.19 5.77 13.78
N CYS A 113 -3.94 6.50 14.87
CA CYS A 113 -2.88 7.51 14.92
C CYS A 113 -1.50 6.88 14.68
N GLY A 114 -1.19 5.80 15.40
CA GLY A 114 0.12 5.15 15.33
C GLY A 114 0.39 4.51 13.98
N SER A 115 -0.60 3.85 13.37
CA SER A 115 -0.45 3.28 12.03
C SER A 115 -0.24 4.36 10.96
N LEU A 116 -0.92 5.50 11.08
CA LEU A 116 -0.71 6.65 10.20
C LEU A 116 0.72 7.20 10.34
N VAL A 117 1.16 7.48 11.57
CA VAL A 117 2.50 8.02 11.84
C VAL A 117 3.58 7.05 11.38
N CYS A 118 3.46 5.77 11.74
CA CYS A 118 4.39 4.74 11.31
C CYS A 118 4.39 4.56 9.79
N GLY A 119 3.21 4.61 9.16
CA GLY A 119 3.07 4.57 7.71
C GLY A 119 3.79 5.72 7.02
N ILE A 120 3.61 6.95 7.51
CA ILE A 120 4.29 8.16 6.98
C ILE A 120 5.81 8.06 7.16
N VAL A 121 6.28 7.67 8.36
CA VAL A 121 7.72 7.53 8.63
C VAL A 121 8.34 6.43 7.77
N CYS A 122 7.67 5.29 7.63
CA CYS A 122 8.14 4.17 6.81
C CYS A 122 7.98 4.42 5.31
N TYR A 123 7.22 5.43 4.89
CA TYR A 123 6.94 5.71 3.48
C TYR A 123 8.23 5.93 2.67
N VAL A 124 9.11 6.82 3.13
CA VAL A 124 10.37 7.15 2.45
C VAL A 124 11.30 5.94 2.31
N PRO A 125 11.65 5.19 3.39
CA PRO A 125 12.53 4.04 3.25
C PRO A 125 11.91 2.93 2.40
N LEU A 126 10.60 2.66 2.53
CA LEU A 126 9.92 1.68 1.70
C LEU A 126 9.88 2.09 0.23
N PHE A 127 9.73 3.39 -0.06
CA PHE A 127 9.73 3.91 -1.43
C PHE A 127 11.09 3.70 -2.11
N LEU A 128 12.18 4.04 -1.42
CA LEU A 128 13.54 3.84 -1.94
C LEU A 128 13.83 2.35 -2.15
N LEU A 129 13.47 1.51 -1.16
CA LEU A 129 13.61 0.06 -1.25
C LEU A 129 12.82 -0.50 -2.43
N ALA A 130 11.56 -0.08 -2.60
CA ALA A 130 10.71 -0.50 -3.71
C ALA A 130 11.31 -0.12 -5.08
N ILE A 131 11.85 1.10 -5.23
CA ILE A 131 12.54 1.50 -6.47
C ILE A 131 13.72 0.56 -6.77
N VAL A 132 14.55 0.27 -5.78
CA VAL A 132 15.71 -0.62 -5.95
C VAL A 132 15.26 -2.03 -6.34
N LEU A 133 14.25 -2.57 -5.65
CA LEU A 133 13.70 -3.89 -5.95
C LEU A 133 13.10 -3.96 -7.35
N ILE A 134 12.32 -2.94 -7.77
CA ILE A 134 11.71 -2.91 -9.11
C ILE A 134 12.80 -2.81 -10.20
N LYS A 135 13.84 -1.99 -9.99
CA LYS A 135 14.96 -1.90 -10.94
C LYS A 135 15.72 -3.23 -11.04
N LYS A 136 16.07 -3.84 -9.91
CA LYS A 136 16.71 -5.16 -9.87
C LYS A 136 15.84 -6.25 -10.49
N TRP A 137 14.52 -6.16 -10.30
CA TRP A 137 13.57 -7.06 -10.93
C TRP A 137 13.68 -7.01 -12.45
N ARG A 138 13.68 -5.81 -13.03
CA ARG A 138 13.77 -5.62 -14.48
C ARG A 138 15.09 -6.06 -15.09
N THR A 139 16.20 -5.83 -14.41
CA THR A 139 17.53 -6.10 -14.97
C THR A 139 18.01 -7.53 -14.77
N VAL A 140 17.74 -8.14 -13.62
CA VAL A 140 18.31 -9.44 -13.24
C VAL A 140 17.24 -10.53 -13.18
N ILE A 141 16.16 -10.26 -12.45
CA ILE A 141 15.20 -11.31 -12.07
C ILE A 141 14.30 -11.68 -13.26
N ALA A 142 13.86 -10.71 -14.06
CA ALA A 142 13.04 -10.96 -15.25
C ALA A 142 13.76 -11.87 -16.27
N GLY A 143 15.06 -11.65 -16.48
CA GLY A 143 15.90 -12.49 -17.33
C GLY A 143 16.10 -13.89 -16.75
N ALA A 144 16.35 -13.99 -15.44
CA ALA A 144 16.52 -15.27 -14.75
C ALA A 144 15.24 -16.12 -14.75
N ILE A 145 14.07 -15.50 -14.54
CA ILE A 145 12.77 -16.21 -14.54
C ILE A 145 12.44 -16.74 -15.94
N LYS A 146 12.68 -15.95 -17.01
CA LYS A 146 12.43 -16.38 -18.39
C LYS A 146 13.25 -17.62 -18.78
N ASN A 147 14.46 -17.76 -18.22
CA ASN A 147 15.34 -18.89 -18.45
C ASN A 147 15.10 -20.08 -17.49
N SER A 148 14.28 -19.92 -16.46
CA SER A 148 13.95 -20.98 -15.49
C SER A 148 12.80 -21.89 -15.96
N LYS A 149 12.81 -23.17 -15.56
CA LYS A 149 11.72 -24.13 -15.82
C LYS A 149 10.38 -23.67 -15.24
N ILE A 150 10.41 -22.95 -14.11
CA ILE A 150 9.23 -22.41 -13.42
C ILE A 150 8.58 -21.27 -14.22
N GLY A 151 9.38 -20.38 -14.82
CA GLY A 151 8.86 -19.29 -15.67
C GLY A 151 8.15 -19.80 -16.91
N LYS A 152 8.66 -20.88 -17.53
CA LYS A 152 8.00 -21.55 -18.66
C LYS A 152 6.72 -22.29 -18.24
N ALA A 153 6.72 -22.92 -17.06
CA ALA A 153 5.53 -23.59 -16.52
C ALA A 153 4.39 -22.61 -16.18
N ILE A 154 4.72 -21.45 -15.60
CA ILE A 154 3.72 -20.42 -15.27
C ILE A 154 3.20 -19.73 -16.53
N GLY A 155 4.05 -19.47 -17.53
CA GLY A 155 3.62 -18.89 -18.81
C GLY A 155 2.72 -19.81 -19.65
N ALA A 156 2.84 -21.13 -19.46
CA ALA A 156 2.04 -22.14 -20.16
C ALA A 156 0.64 -22.37 -19.52
N LEU A 157 0.33 -21.77 -18.37
CA LEU A 157 -0.97 -21.96 -17.72
C LEU A 157 -2.08 -21.22 -18.50
N PRO A 158 -3.07 -21.94 -19.07
CA PRO A 158 -4.14 -21.33 -19.87
C PRO A 158 -5.05 -20.40 -19.05
N ILE A 159 -5.02 -20.51 -17.73
CA ILE A 159 -5.75 -19.64 -16.80
C ILE A 159 -5.12 -18.25 -16.77
N ILE A 160 -3.78 -18.16 -16.82
CA ILE A 160 -3.06 -16.88 -16.79
C ILE A 160 -3.21 -16.16 -18.13
N SER A 161 -3.18 -16.88 -19.25
CA SER A 161 -3.42 -16.27 -20.57
C SER A 161 -4.85 -15.78 -20.75
N LYS A 162 -5.86 -16.55 -20.32
CA LYS A 162 -7.27 -16.11 -20.36
C LYS A 162 -7.56 -14.93 -19.44
N ILE A 163 -7.00 -14.91 -18.22
CA ILE A 163 -7.16 -13.77 -17.29
C ILE A 163 -6.39 -12.55 -17.82
N ALA A 164 -5.20 -12.73 -18.39
CA ALA A 164 -4.40 -11.66 -18.98
C ALA A 164 -5.07 -11.03 -20.22
N ALA A 165 -5.73 -11.85 -21.06
CA ALA A 165 -6.49 -11.41 -22.23
C ALA A 165 -7.76 -10.66 -21.82
N LYS A 166 -8.50 -11.18 -20.84
CA LYS A 166 -9.70 -10.50 -20.33
C LYS A 166 -9.38 -9.20 -19.59
N ALA A 167 -8.21 -9.12 -18.95
CA ALA A 167 -7.74 -7.88 -18.30
C ALA A 167 -7.27 -6.81 -19.30
N SER A 168 -6.89 -7.17 -20.54
CA SER A 168 -6.59 -6.19 -21.60
C SER A 168 -7.83 -5.66 -22.32
N GLU A 169 -8.97 -6.36 -22.25
CA GLU A 169 -10.25 -5.88 -22.80
C GLU A 169 -10.96 -4.87 -21.88
N ILE A 170 -10.52 -4.73 -20.62
CA ILE A 170 -11.16 -3.89 -19.59
C ILE A 170 -10.36 -2.58 -19.36
N VAL A 171 -9.32 -2.31 -20.15
CA VAL A 171 -8.55 -1.05 -20.13
C VAL A 171 -8.82 -0.24 -21.39
#